data_AF-A0A0C2CSN5-F1
#
_entry.id   AF-A0A0C2CSN5-F1
#
_cell.length_a   1.000
_cell.length_b   1.000
_cell.length_c   1.000
_cell.angle_alpha   90.00
_cell.angle_beta   90.00
_cell.angle_gamma   90.00
#
_symmetry.space_group_name_H-M   'P 1'
#
loop_
_entity.id
_entity.type
_entity.pdbx_description
1 polymer ?
#
loop_
_entity_poly.entity_id
_entity_poly.type
_entity_poly.pdbx_seq_one_letter_code
_entity_poly.pdbx_strand_id
1 'polypeptide(L)'
;MYLLIAENDIKFQLFDDLDPSETLNLVREIEKCGVAALGVHGRRRDERDPHPCRIEEIREVARTVSIPVIANGGSGEISCYEDILKFRTDTGASSAMIARKALSCPSIFRQEGVLPFDQDVVNFLDLACEYDENYTMTKYVVQRILGGKQDTDPRGRQTVLAGSNLEICRAWGTENKYEECRRNRLRKQCKRSLPDEPADYEYHDVTFPLKRLRDAQNAHATPKCVLFKYCKDMKAEVPVYASHRREEDKRYEGSVEVMGKRFRSRKGQPNIKMAEQLL
;
A
#
# COMPACT_ATOMS: atom_id res chain seq x y z
N MET A 1 2.97 7.64 -15.58
CA MET A 1 3.29 6.30 -16.15
C MET A 1 3.49 5.34 -14.98
N TYR A 2 2.41 4.70 -14.51
CA TYR A 2 2.52 3.60 -13.54
C TYR A 2 2.84 2.34 -14.31
N LEU A 3 4.04 1.80 -14.13
CA LEU A 3 4.38 0.48 -14.67
C LEU A 3 3.83 -0.56 -13.69
N LEU A 4 2.56 -0.91 -13.87
CA LEU A 4 1.98 -2.15 -13.35
C LEU A 4 2.68 -3.29 -14.11
N ILE A 5 3.37 -4.15 -13.37
CA ILE A 5 3.72 -5.49 -13.86
C ILE A 5 2.37 -6.16 -14.14
N ALA A 6 2.04 -6.33 -15.42
CA ALA A 6 0.82 -7.03 -15.83
C ALA A 6 0.89 -8.48 -15.34
N GLU A 7 -0.26 -9.16 -15.24
CA GLU A 7 -0.34 -10.53 -14.70
C GLU A 7 0.58 -11.56 -15.42
N ASN A 8 1.12 -11.22 -16.60
CA ASN A 8 2.04 -12.05 -17.39
C ASN A 8 3.43 -11.42 -17.66
N ASP A 9 3.88 -10.49 -16.82
CA ASP A 9 5.21 -9.89 -16.92
C ASP A 9 6.21 -10.57 -15.97
N ILE A 10 7.41 -10.88 -16.46
CA ILE A 10 8.51 -11.42 -15.64
C ILE A 10 9.61 -10.38 -15.48
N LYS A 11 10.05 -10.17 -14.23
CA LYS A 11 11.25 -9.39 -13.92
C LYS A 11 12.32 -10.30 -13.33
N PHE A 12 13.53 -10.22 -13.88
CA PHE A 12 14.68 -10.96 -13.35
C PHE A 12 15.95 -10.09 -13.34
N GLN A 13 16.98 -10.57 -12.65
CA GLN A 13 18.32 -9.99 -12.61
C GLN A 13 19.24 -10.79 -13.51
N LEU A 14 20.31 -10.16 -14.02
CA LEU A 14 21.34 -10.89 -14.76
C LEU A 14 21.89 -12.03 -13.89
N PHE A 15 22.26 -13.13 -14.52
CA PHE A 15 22.89 -14.22 -13.80
C PHE A 15 24.31 -13.84 -13.36
N ASP A 16 24.81 -14.52 -12.33
CA ASP A 16 26.19 -14.41 -11.84
C ASP A 16 27.19 -14.87 -12.93
N ASP A 17 28.52 -14.93 -12.69
CA ASP A 17 29.64 -15.20 -13.64
C ASP A 17 29.55 -16.48 -14.53
N LEU A 18 28.42 -16.69 -15.15
CA LEU A 18 28.10 -17.71 -16.12
C LEU A 18 28.27 -17.12 -17.50
N ASP A 19 28.58 -18.01 -18.45
CA ASP A 19 28.65 -17.72 -19.87
C ASP A 19 27.45 -16.83 -20.27
N PRO A 20 27.67 -15.66 -20.90
CA PRO A 20 26.59 -14.82 -21.43
C PRO A 20 25.51 -15.61 -22.20
N SER A 21 25.89 -16.75 -22.81
CA SER A 21 24.97 -17.66 -23.49
C SER A 21 23.83 -18.19 -22.60
N GLU A 22 24.05 -18.38 -21.29
CA GLU A 22 23.03 -18.90 -20.37
C GLU A 22 21.91 -17.88 -20.12
N THR A 23 22.27 -16.61 -19.95
CA THR A 23 21.27 -15.53 -19.83
C THR A 23 20.44 -15.44 -21.10
N LEU A 24 21.09 -15.52 -22.27
CA LEU A 24 20.39 -15.49 -23.56
C LEU A 24 19.50 -16.72 -23.79
N ASN A 25 19.92 -17.90 -23.33
CA ASN A 25 19.10 -19.10 -23.40
C ASN A 25 17.89 -19.01 -22.48
N LEU A 26 18.05 -18.53 -21.24
CA LEU A 26 16.92 -18.34 -20.34
C LEU A 26 15.88 -17.40 -20.95
N VAL A 27 16.28 -16.24 -21.48
CA VAL A 27 15.30 -15.26 -21.97
C VAL A 27 14.51 -15.78 -23.17
N ARG A 28 15.11 -16.65 -24.01
CA ARG A 28 14.39 -17.36 -25.08
C ARG A 28 13.39 -18.37 -24.52
N GLU A 29 13.75 -19.13 -23.49
CA GLU A 29 12.81 -20.04 -22.84
C GLU A 29 11.66 -19.30 -22.14
N ILE A 30 11.94 -18.16 -21.50
CA ILE A 30 10.92 -17.28 -20.92
C ILE A 30 9.97 -16.74 -22.01
N GLU A 31 10.51 -16.30 -23.15
CA GLU A 31 9.71 -15.82 -24.28
C GLU A 31 8.77 -16.92 -24.81
N LYS A 32 9.25 -18.17 -24.94
CA LYS A 32 8.43 -19.32 -25.36
C LYS A 32 7.24 -19.59 -24.44
N CYS A 33 7.30 -19.18 -23.18
CA CYS A 33 6.18 -19.28 -22.23
C CYS A 33 5.06 -18.26 -22.52
N GLY A 34 5.23 -17.35 -23.48
CA GLY A 34 4.19 -16.40 -23.90
C GLY A 34 4.04 -15.18 -22.98
N VAL A 35 5.12 -14.76 -22.31
CA VAL A 35 5.12 -13.53 -21.49
C VAL A 35 4.92 -12.28 -22.35
N ALA A 36 4.28 -11.26 -21.79
CA ALA A 36 3.96 -10.04 -22.52
C ALA A 36 5.16 -9.09 -22.66
N ALA A 37 6.03 -9.05 -21.64
CA ALA A 37 7.24 -8.26 -21.61
C ALA A 37 8.28 -8.84 -20.65
N LEU A 38 9.53 -8.42 -20.82
CA LEU A 38 10.66 -8.86 -20.01
C LEU A 38 11.34 -7.69 -19.30
N GLY A 39 11.27 -7.67 -17.97
CA GLY A 39 12.01 -6.72 -17.14
C GLY A 39 13.41 -7.21 -16.83
N VAL A 40 14.44 -6.49 -17.30
CA VAL A 40 15.85 -6.86 -17.07
C VAL A 40 16.51 -5.83 -16.16
N HIS A 41 16.93 -6.27 -14.97
CA HIS A 41 17.78 -5.46 -14.12
C HIS A 41 19.25 -5.70 -14.49
N GLY A 42 19.95 -4.66 -14.94
CA GLY A 42 21.33 -4.73 -15.42
C GLY A 42 22.39 -4.91 -14.33
N ARG A 43 22.09 -5.68 -13.29
CA ARG A 43 23.06 -6.12 -12.29
C ARG A 43 22.83 -7.59 -12.00
N ARG A 44 23.92 -8.28 -11.69
CA ARG A 44 23.93 -9.66 -11.23
C ARG A 44 23.37 -9.78 -9.82
N ARG A 45 23.15 -11.01 -9.35
CA ARG A 45 22.48 -11.24 -8.06
C ARG A 45 23.35 -10.79 -6.89
N ASP A 46 24.66 -10.92 -7.02
CA ASP A 46 25.68 -10.50 -6.05
C ASP A 46 26.02 -9.00 -6.15
N GLU A 47 25.80 -8.37 -7.30
CA GLU A 47 26.04 -6.95 -7.53
C GLU A 47 25.00 -6.04 -6.82
N ARG A 48 25.49 -4.99 -6.18
CA ARG A 48 24.68 -3.95 -5.49
C ARG A 48 25.24 -2.56 -5.79
N ASP A 49 24.56 -1.48 -5.41
CA ASP A 49 25.21 -0.15 -5.45
C ASP A 49 26.54 -0.21 -4.65
N PRO A 50 27.67 0.29 -5.19
CA PRO A 50 27.80 1.18 -6.35
C PRO A 50 28.10 0.51 -7.71
N HIS A 51 28.01 -0.82 -7.84
CA HIS A 51 28.29 -1.53 -9.10
C HIS A 51 27.48 -0.93 -10.27
N PRO A 52 28.12 -0.67 -11.42
CA PRO A 52 27.47 -0.04 -12.56
C PRO A 52 26.40 -0.94 -13.18
N CYS A 53 25.46 -0.34 -13.90
CA CYS A 53 24.48 -1.07 -14.68
C CYS A 53 25.14 -1.62 -15.96
N ARG A 54 24.99 -2.91 -16.23
CA ARG A 54 25.49 -3.62 -17.43
C ARG A 54 24.59 -3.33 -18.64
N ILE A 55 24.74 -2.13 -19.20
CA ILE A 55 23.94 -1.64 -20.35
C ILE A 55 24.07 -2.57 -21.56
N GLU A 56 25.28 -3.01 -21.88
CA GLU A 56 25.56 -3.90 -23.02
C GLU A 56 24.81 -5.23 -22.89
N GLU A 57 24.77 -5.83 -21.70
CA GLU A 57 24.09 -7.10 -21.47
C GLU A 57 22.56 -6.96 -21.61
N ILE A 58 21.97 -5.83 -21.15
CA ILE A 58 20.56 -5.54 -21.42
C ILE A 58 20.32 -5.41 -22.93
N ARG A 59 21.24 -4.78 -23.67
CA ARG A 59 21.12 -4.61 -25.12
C ARG A 59 21.16 -5.93 -25.87
N GLU A 60 22.02 -6.85 -25.48
CA GLU A 60 22.07 -8.19 -26.07
C GLU A 60 20.80 -8.99 -25.78
N VAL A 61 20.21 -8.85 -24.59
CA VAL A 61 18.89 -9.43 -24.28
C VAL A 61 17.81 -8.81 -25.18
N ALA A 62 17.76 -7.49 -25.32
CA ALA A 62 16.79 -6.79 -26.15
C ALA A 62 16.89 -7.15 -27.65
N ARG A 63 18.08 -7.50 -28.14
CA ARG A 63 18.29 -8.00 -29.50
C ARG A 63 17.88 -9.47 -29.68
N THR A 64 17.90 -10.24 -28.60
CA THR A 64 17.72 -11.70 -28.64
C THR A 64 16.26 -12.12 -28.69
N VAL A 65 15.37 -11.36 -28.05
CA VAL A 65 13.94 -11.66 -27.97
C VAL A 65 13.12 -10.71 -28.84
N SER A 66 11.95 -11.16 -29.29
CA SER A 66 10.99 -10.38 -30.07
C SER A 66 9.99 -9.60 -29.22
N ILE A 67 9.80 -10.01 -27.96
CA ILE A 67 8.94 -9.32 -26.99
C ILE A 67 9.57 -8.02 -26.46
N PRO A 68 8.76 -7.05 -25.97
CA PRO A 68 9.28 -5.83 -25.37
C PRO A 68 10.18 -6.08 -24.15
N VAL A 69 11.36 -5.45 -24.14
CA VAL A 69 12.28 -5.44 -22.99
C VAL A 69 12.17 -4.12 -22.23
N ILE A 70 12.14 -4.21 -20.91
CA ILE A 70 12.09 -3.08 -19.98
C ILE A 70 13.40 -3.03 -19.19
N ALA A 71 14.24 -2.05 -19.49
CA ALA A 71 15.54 -1.86 -18.84
C ALA A 71 15.39 -1.32 -17.41
N ASN A 72 16.13 -1.87 -16.45
CA ASN A 72 16.15 -1.42 -15.05
C ASN A 72 17.59 -1.42 -14.50
N GLY A 73 17.86 -0.59 -13.48
CA GLY A 73 19.16 -0.53 -12.80
C GLY A 73 19.88 0.81 -12.92
N GLY A 74 19.55 1.63 -13.92
CA GLY A 74 20.22 2.90 -14.23
C GLY A 74 19.99 4.08 -13.28
N SER A 75 19.33 3.91 -12.12
CA SER A 75 18.98 5.05 -11.25
C SER A 75 20.15 5.91 -10.77
N GLY A 76 21.39 5.39 -10.76
CA GLY A 76 22.57 6.17 -10.38
C GLY A 76 22.96 7.23 -11.41
N GLU A 77 22.66 6.97 -12.69
CA GLU A 77 23.03 7.83 -13.82
C GLU A 77 21.86 8.72 -14.29
N ILE A 78 20.72 8.67 -13.59
CA ILE A 78 19.49 9.38 -13.98
C ILE A 78 19.25 10.56 -13.06
N SER A 79 19.36 11.75 -13.64
CA SER A 79 19.19 13.04 -12.97
C SER A 79 18.00 13.83 -13.50
N CYS A 80 17.64 13.66 -14.77
CA CYS A 80 16.49 14.29 -15.43
C CYS A 80 15.71 13.30 -16.32
N TYR A 81 14.66 13.79 -16.99
CA TYR A 81 13.84 12.98 -17.88
C TYR A 81 14.60 12.50 -19.12
N GLU A 82 15.48 13.35 -19.67
CA GLU A 82 16.34 13.04 -20.82
C GLU A 82 17.25 11.85 -20.53
N ASP A 83 17.75 11.73 -19.30
CA ASP A 83 18.58 10.59 -18.89
C ASP A 83 17.82 9.27 -18.94
N ILE A 84 16.49 9.28 -18.69
CA ILE A 84 15.64 8.10 -18.83
C ILE A 84 15.56 7.69 -20.31
N LEU A 85 15.39 8.65 -21.21
CA LEU A 85 15.35 8.41 -22.66
C LEU A 85 16.70 7.92 -23.18
N LYS A 86 17.79 8.50 -22.69
CA LYS A 86 19.16 8.07 -22.98
C LYS A 86 19.38 6.64 -22.50
N PHE A 87 19.04 6.32 -21.25
CA PHE A 87 19.17 4.96 -20.70
C PHE A 87 18.36 3.93 -21.51
N ARG A 88 17.13 4.27 -21.92
CA ARG A 88 16.33 3.43 -22.82
C ARG A 88 17.04 3.20 -24.17
N THR A 89 17.56 4.26 -24.77
CA THR A 89 18.23 4.22 -26.08
C THR A 89 19.52 3.42 -26.01
N ASP A 90 20.35 3.70 -25.00
CA ASP A 90 21.62 3.04 -24.77
C ASP A 90 21.40 1.54 -24.54
N THR A 91 20.35 1.12 -23.84
CA THR A 91 20.06 -0.31 -23.64
C THR A 91 19.36 -0.98 -24.83
N GLY A 92 18.95 -0.24 -25.86
CA GLY A 92 18.14 -0.77 -26.96
C GLY A 92 16.77 -1.34 -26.52
N ALA A 93 16.36 -1.07 -25.28
CA ALA A 93 15.13 -1.58 -24.70
C ALA A 93 13.90 -0.79 -25.19
N SER A 94 12.74 -1.43 -25.19
CA SER A 94 11.47 -0.78 -25.57
C SER A 94 11.04 0.26 -24.53
N SER A 95 11.40 0.07 -23.26
CA SER A 95 11.03 0.95 -22.14
C SER A 95 12.07 0.91 -21.02
N ALA A 96 11.97 1.88 -20.09
CA ALA A 96 12.82 1.94 -18.91
C ALA A 96 11.97 1.96 -17.63
N MET A 97 12.37 1.18 -16.64
CA MET A 97 11.79 1.13 -15.30
C MET A 97 12.74 1.82 -14.31
N ILE A 98 12.25 2.86 -13.63
CA ILE A 98 13.03 3.63 -12.65
C ILE A 98 12.49 3.38 -11.25
N ALA A 99 13.36 2.94 -10.32
CA ALA A 99 12.96 2.57 -8.96
C ALA A 99 13.53 3.54 -7.90
N ARG A 100 14.83 3.42 -7.59
CA ARG A 100 15.46 4.20 -6.50
C ARG A 100 15.34 5.70 -6.72
N LYS A 101 15.60 6.18 -7.94
CA LYS A 101 15.50 7.61 -8.26
C LYS A 101 14.06 8.14 -8.18
N ALA A 102 13.07 7.35 -8.60
CA ALA A 102 11.66 7.74 -8.50
C ALA A 102 11.19 7.83 -7.03
N LEU A 103 11.76 7.01 -6.15
CA LEU A 103 11.43 7.05 -4.72
C LEU A 103 11.99 8.28 -4.00
N SER A 104 13.17 8.78 -4.40
CA SER A 104 13.76 10.00 -3.85
C SER A 104 13.41 11.28 -4.61
N CYS A 105 12.92 11.15 -5.84
CA CYS A 105 12.54 12.25 -6.73
C CYS A 105 11.37 11.80 -7.62
N PRO A 106 10.12 11.82 -7.12
CA PRO A 106 8.93 11.43 -7.88
C PRO A 106 8.75 12.21 -9.19
N SER A 107 9.14 13.49 -9.19
CA SER A 107 9.10 14.37 -10.36
C SER A 107 10.07 14.00 -11.48
N ILE A 108 10.92 12.98 -11.34
CA ILE A 108 11.90 12.55 -12.36
C ILE A 108 11.26 12.21 -13.72
N PHE A 109 9.96 11.89 -13.74
CA PHE A 109 9.22 11.56 -14.97
C PHE A 109 8.64 12.78 -15.70
N ARG A 110 8.82 14.00 -15.17
CA ARG A 110 8.31 15.23 -15.79
C ARG A 110 9.22 15.67 -16.93
N GLN A 111 8.64 15.89 -18.11
CA GLN A 111 9.36 16.38 -19.28
C GLN A 111 9.80 17.84 -19.10
N GLU A 112 9.07 18.60 -18.29
CA GLU A 112 9.35 20.01 -17.98
C GLU A 112 10.47 20.17 -16.94
N GLY A 113 10.98 19.05 -16.41
CA GLY A 113 12.03 19.03 -15.40
C GLY A 113 11.55 18.64 -14.00
N VAL A 114 12.54 18.28 -13.20
CA VAL A 114 12.41 17.87 -11.80
C VAL A 114 11.93 19.04 -10.94
N LEU A 115 10.99 18.76 -10.04
CA LEU A 115 10.48 19.74 -9.09
C LEU A 115 11.44 19.91 -7.90
N PRO A 116 11.35 21.05 -7.19
CA PRO A 116 11.89 21.15 -5.83
C PRO A 116 11.35 20.03 -4.94
N PHE A 117 12.22 19.48 -4.07
CA PHE A 117 11.89 18.31 -3.24
C PHE A 117 10.67 18.55 -2.34
N ASP A 118 10.48 19.78 -1.88
CA ASP A 118 9.37 20.15 -1.01
C ASP A 118 8.05 20.17 -1.75
N GLN A 119 8.05 20.55 -3.03
CA GLN A 119 6.88 20.40 -3.88
C GLN A 119 6.55 18.91 -4.12
N ASP A 120 7.57 18.06 -4.31
CA ASP A 120 7.35 16.61 -4.42
C ASP A 120 6.75 16.00 -3.15
N VAL A 121 7.18 16.47 -1.97
CA VAL A 121 6.57 16.06 -0.70
C VAL A 121 5.12 16.51 -0.59
N VAL A 122 4.82 17.78 -0.88
CA VAL A 122 3.45 18.31 -0.82
C VAL A 122 2.52 17.56 -1.79
N ASN A 123 2.95 17.34 -3.04
CA ASN A 123 2.19 16.58 -4.03
C ASN A 123 1.91 15.15 -3.56
N PHE A 124 2.88 14.49 -2.94
CA PHE A 124 2.68 13.16 -2.36
C PHE A 124 1.69 13.19 -1.18
N LEU A 125 1.81 14.17 -0.28
CA LEU A 125 0.92 14.30 0.88
C LEU A 125 -0.53 14.57 0.47
N ASP A 126 -0.77 15.32 -0.60
CA ASP A 126 -2.11 15.55 -1.15
C ASP A 126 -2.79 14.22 -1.53
N LEU A 127 -2.06 13.35 -2.23
CA LEU A 127 -2.54 12.01 -2.60
C LEU A 127 -2.67 11.10 -1.37
N ALA A 128 -1.68 11.12 -0.47
CA ALA A 128 -1.74 10.34 0.77
C ALA A 128 -2.96 10.71 1.62
N CYS A 129 -3.33 11.99 1.67
CA CYS A 129 -4.55 12.46 2.33
C CYS A 129 -5.82 11.97 1.62
N GLU A 130 -5.85 12.06 0.29
CA GLU A 130 -7.00 11.66 -0.53
C GLU A 130 -7.31 10.16 -0.37
N TYR A 131 -6.28 9.33 -0.44
CA TYR A 131 -6.40 7.86 -0.38
C TYR A 131 -6.31 7.27 1.03
N ASP A 132 -6.24 8.11 2.07
CA ASP A 132 -6.16 7.68 3.49
C ASP A 132 -4.99 6.73 3.76
N GLU A 133 -3.83 7.07 3.20
CA GLU A 133 -2.61 6.26 3.26
C GLU A 133 -2.16 6.03 4.71
N ASN A 134 -1.56 4.87 4.98
CA ASN A 134 -1.11 4.56 6.33
C ASN A 134 0.06 5.46 6.76
N TYR A 135 0.04 5.94 8.01
CA TYR A 135 1.06 6.84 8.53
C TYR A 135 2.50 6.33 8.39
N THR A 136 2.74 5.04 8.63
CA THR A 136 4.09 4.47 8.58
C THR A 136 4.62 4.49 7.15
N MET A 137 3.75 4.23 6.16
CA MET A 137 4.09 4.29 4.74
C MET A 137 4.26 5.73 4.26
N THR A 138 3.36 6.64 4.63
CA THR A 138 3.48 8.08 4.35
C THR A 138 4.82 8.61 4.85
N LYS A 139 5.15 8.35 6.13
CA LYS A 139 6.41 8.78 6.75
C LYS A 139 7.61 8.23 6.01
N TYR A 140 7.60 6.94 5.69
CA TYR A 140 8.68 6.30 4.94
C TYR A 140 8.94 6.98 3.59
N VAL A 141 7.89 7.22 2.79
CA VAL A 141 8.05 7.84 1.47
C VAL A 141 8.57 9.27 1.58
N VAL A 142 8.01 10.09 2.47
CA VAL A 142 8.48 11.48 2.68
C VAL A 142 9.96 11.49 3.10
N GLN A 143 10.37 10.59 4.00
CA GLN A 143 11.78 10.47 4.40
C GLN A 143 12.71 10.08 3.24
N ARG A 144 12.23 9.27 2.29
CA ARG A 144 13.01 8.92 1.09
C ARG A 144 13.18 10.09 0.13
N ILE A 145 12.16 10.93 -0.02
CA ILE A 145 12.26 12.18 -0.79
C ILE A 145 13.24 13.15 -0.12
N LEU A 146 13.17 13.27 1.22
CA LEU A 146 14.06 14.13 1.99
C LEU A 146 15.54 13.72 1.91
N GLY A 147 15.83 12.42 1.94
CA GLY A 147 17.22 11.94 2.02
C GLY A 147 17.94 12.52 3.24
N GLY A 148 19.12 13.13 3.05
CA GLY A 148 19.86 13.80 4.13
C GLY A 148 19.19 15.08 4.66
N LYS A 149 18.16 15.63 3.99
CA LYS A 149 17.43 16.81 4.46
C LYS A 149 16.55 16.54 5.68
N GLN A 150 16.42 15.28 6.09
CA GLN A 150 15.78 14.91 7.36
C GLN A 150 16.42 15.60 8.57
N ASP A 151 17.74 15.82 8.53
CA ASP A 151 18.48 16.42 9.63
C ASP A 151 18.64 17.94 9.47
N THR A 152 18.72 18.42 8.22
CA THR A 152 19.03 19.82 7.93
C THR A 152 17.79 20.71 7.78
N ASP A 153 16.70 20.21 7.17
CA ASP A 153 15.45 20.96 7.01
C ASP A 153 14.58 20.86 8.29
N PRO A 154 14.12 21.98 8.88
CA PRO A 154 13.25 21.96 10.06
C PRO A 154 11.98 21.11 9.88
N ARG A 155 11.37 21.12 8.68
CA ARG A 155 10.19 20.31 8.34
C ARG A 155 10.55 18.84 8.24
N GLY A 156 11.77 18.55 7.76
CA GLY A 156 12.36 17.22 7.75
C GLY A 156 12.49 16.64 9.16
N ARG A 157 13.06 17.41 10.11
CA ARG A 157 13.17 17.00 11.52
C ARG A 157 11.80 16.78 12.16
N GLN A 158 10.84 17.65 11.88
CA GLN A 158 9.45 17.47 12.34
C GLN A 158 8.81 16.19 11.77
N THR A 159 9.06 15.87 10.50
CA THR A 159 8.59 14.63 9.87
C THR A 159 9.18 13.39 10.57
N VAL A 160 10.46 13.42 10.93
CA VAL A 160 11.11 12.34 11.69
C VAL A 160 10.45 12.13 13.06
N LEU A 161 10.01 13.20 13.71
CA LEU A 161 9.35 13.14 15.02
C LEU A 161 7.86 12.79 14.95
N ALA A 162 7.21 12.99 13.80
CA ALA A 162 5.77 12.80 13.66
C ALA A 162 5.31 11.35 13.92
N GLY A 163 4.22 11.20 14.65
CA GLY A 163 3.51 9.95 14.96
C GLY A 163 2.17 9.79 14.23
N SER A 164 1.79 10.72 13.36
CA SER A 164 0.56 10.66 12.57
C SER A 164 0.66 11.40 11.23
N ASN A 165 -0.22 11.09 10.28
CA ASN A 165 -0.33 11.85 9.02
C ASN A 165 -0.63 13.34 9.26
N LEU A 166 -1.47 13.67 10.25
CA LEU A 166 -1.79 15.06 10.57
C LEU A 166 -0.54 15.86 10.97
N GLU A 167 0.33 15.27 11.79
CA GLU A 167 1.57 15.92 12.21
C GLU A 167 2.56 16.10 11.04
N ILE A 168 2.65 15.10 10.15
CA ILE A 168 3.43 15.23 8.91
C ILE A 168 2.83 16.36 8.06
N CYS A 169 1.52 16.34 7.79
CA CYS A 169 0.87 17.38 7.00
C CYS A 169 1.09 18.78 7.58
N ARG A 170 1.02 18.94 8.91
CA ARG A 170 1.31 20.21 9.59
C ARG A 170 2.75 20.69 9.38
N ALA A 171 3.73 19.78 9.41
CA ALA A 171 5.13 20.13 9.12
C ALA A 171 5.32 20.68 7.70
N TRP A 172 4.43 20.32 6.77
CA TRP A 172 4.47 20.72 5.37
C TRP A 172 3.37 21.71 4.97
N GLY A 173 2.60 22.27 5.92
CA GLY A 173 1.53 23.24 5.64
C GLY A 173 0.33 22.68 4.87
N THR A 174 0.09 21.36 4.94
CA THR A 174 -0.99 20.65 4.23
C THR A 174 -2.09 20.15 5.18
N GLU A 175 -2.15 20.65 6.41
CA GLU A 175 -3.15 20.23 7.41
C GLU A 175 -4.60 20.46 6.97
N ASN A 176 -4.86 21.53 6.21
CA ASN A 176 -6.19 21.85 5.71
C ASN A 176 -6.69 20.76 4.75
N LYS A 177 -5.81 20.28 3.85
CA LYS A 177 -6.10 19.17 2.94
C LYS A 177 -6.41 17.89 3.71
N TYR A 178 -5.59 17.56 4.71
CA TYR A 178 -5.81 16.39 5.56
C TYR A 178 -7.20 16.41 6.23
N GLU A 179 -7.56 17.53 6.86
CA GLU A 179 -8.85 17.66 7.56
C GLU A 179 -10.04 17.67 6.59
N GLU A 180 -9.90 18.27 5.41
CA GLU A 180 -10.91 18.19 4.37
C GLU A 180 -11.16 16.75 3.92
N CYS A 181 -10.11 16.02 3.57
CA CYS A 181 -10.20 14.62 3.16
C CYS A 181 -10.81 13.75 4.28
N ARG A 182 -10.39 13.95 5.53
CA ARG A 182 -10.95 13.27 6.71
C ARG A 182 -12.45 13.57 6.88
N ARG A 183 -12.87 14.83 6.77
CA ARG A 183 -14.29 15.23 6.87
C ARG A 183 -15.12 14.61 5.74
N ASN A 184 -14.59 14.58 4.53
CA ASN A 184 -15.25 13.97 3.37
C ASN A 184 -15.44 12.46 3.56
N ARG A 185 -14.45 11.75 4.14
CA ARG A 185 -14.57 10.34 4.50
C ARG A 185 -15.68 10.10 5.54
N LEU A 186 -15.69 10.89 6.62
CA LEU A 186 -16.73 10.81 7.65
C LEU A 186 -18.12 11.08 7.07
N ARG A 187 -18.27 12.08 6.21
CA ARG A 187 -19.54 12.38 5.55
C ARG A 187 -20.04 11.24 4.66
N LYS A 188 -19.14 10.61 3.88
CA LYS A 188 -19.48 9.42 3.06
C LYS A 188 -19.89 8.24 3.93
N GLN A 189 -19.26 8.07 5.09
CA GLN A 189 -19.63 7.04 6.05
C GLN A 189 -21.02 7.28 6.65
N CYS A 190 -21.36 8.52 7.03
CA CYS A 190 -22.68 8.88 7.57
C CYS A 190 -23.80 8.81 6.53
N LYS A 191 -23.49 8.96 5.23
CA LYS A 191 -24.47 8.90 4.13
C LYS A 191 -24.83 7.47 3.67
N ARG A 192 -24.19 6.43 4.23
CA ARG A 192 -24.65 5.06 4.01
C ARG A 192 -26.00 4.91 4.69
N SER A 193 -27.08 5.09 3.93
CA SER A 193 -28.45 4.80 4.35
C SER A 193 -28.53 3.33 4.73
N LEU A 194 -28.96 3.06 5.95
CA LEU A 194 -29.28 1.72 6.42
C LEU A 194 -30.62 1.35 5.74
N PRO A 195 -30.73 0.19 5.07
CA PRO A 195 -32.01 -0.27 4.54
C PRO A 195 -33.02 -0.44 5.69
N ASP A 196 -34.32 -0.31 5.40
CA ASP A 196 -35.44 -0.40 6.36
C ASP A 196 -35.16 -1.46 7.42
N GLU A 197 -34.90 -0.99 8.64
CA GLU A 197 -34.44 -1.81 9.75
C GLU A 197 -35.64 -2.60 10.32
N PRO A 198 -35.54 -3.93 10.49
CA PRO A 198 -36.55 -4.68 11.22
C PRO A 198 -36.69 -4.11 12.64
N ALA A 199 -37.91 -3.71 13.02
CA ALA A 199 -38.21 -3.10 14.32
C ALA A 199 -37.85 -3.99 15.54
N ASP A 200 -37.61 -5.27 15.29
CA ASP A 200 -37.35 -6.31 16.29
C ASP A 200 -35.93 -6.23 16.90
N TYR A 201 -35.05 -5.38 16.36
CA TYR A 201 -33.65 -5.27 16.79
C TYR A 201 -33.34 -3.91 17.41
N GLU A 202 -32.57 -3.94 18.50
CA GLU A 202 -31.89 -2.77 19.05
C GLU A 202 -30.48 -2.66 18.43
N TYR A 203 -30.18 -1.53 17.78
CA TYR A 203 -28.94 -1.36 17.03
C TYR A 203 -27.86 -0.64 17.82
N HIS A 204 -26.71 -1.30 18.00
CA HIS A 204 -25.54 -0.74 18.69
C HIS A 204 -24.27 -0.89 17.84
N ASP A 205 -23.66 0.24 17.48
CA ASP A 205 -22.46 0.27 16.63
C ASP A 205 -21.18 0.47 17.43
N VAL A 206 -20.76 -0.56 18.14
CA VAL A 206 -19.48 -0.50 18.84
C VAL A 206 -18.34 -0.83 17.88
N THR A 207 -17.26 -0.05 17.97
CA THR A 207 -16.05 -0.26 17.15
C THR A 207 -14.90 -0.60 18.08
N PHE A 208 -14.47 -1.86 18.08
CA PHE A 208 -13.33 -2.28 18.86
C PHE A 208 -12.12 -2.50 17.95
N PRO A 209 -11.03 -1.73 18.07
CA PRO A 209 -9.75 -2.16 17.53
C PRO A 209 -9.28 -3.36 18.36
N LEU A 210 -9.22 -4.55 17.74
CA LEU A 210 -8.78 -5.81 18.37
C LEU A 210 -7.45 -5.70 19.15
N LYS A 211 -6.58 -4.74 18.80
CA LYS A 211 -5.37 -4.42 19.55
C LYS A 211 -5.63 -4.04 21.01
N ARG A 212 -6.73 -3.32 21.31
CA ARG A 212 -7.06 -2.83 22.66
C ARG A 212 -7.66 -3.88 23.59
N LEU A 213 -8.06 -5.04 23.07
CA LEU A 213 -8.49 -6.18 23.91
C LEU A 213 -7.30 -6.84 24.62
N ARG A 214 -6.07 -6.69 24.10
CA ARG A 214 -4.87 -7.28 24.71
C ARG A 214 -4.27 -6.45 25.86
N ASP A 215 -4.60 -5.16 25.93
CA ASP A 215 -3.97 -4.20 26.87
C ASP A 215 -4.88 -3.80 28.05
N ALA A 216 -6.12 -4.28 28.08
CA ALA A 216 -7.01 -4.08 29.23
C ALA A 216 -6.65 -5.07 30.35
N GLN A 217 -6.81 -4.67 31.62
CA GLN A 217 -6.45 -5.45 32.82
C GLN A 217 -7.09 -6.86 32.93
N ASN A 218 -7.93 -7.28 31.97
CA ASN A 218 -8.52 -8.61 31.83
C ASN A 218 -8.49 -9.12 30.36
N ALA A 219 -7.33 -9.03 29.71
CA ALA A 219 -7.08 -9.26 28.28
C ALA A 219 -7.43 -10.65 27.67
N HIS A 220 -8.01 -11.56 28.45
CA HIS A 220 -8.30 -12.93 27.99
C HIS A 220 -9.77 -13.19 27.64
N ALA A 221 -10.70 -12.31 28.04
CA ALA A 221 -12.12 -12.49 27.79
C ALA A 221 -12.58 -11.66 26.59
N THR A 222 -13.00 -12.32 25.52
CA THR A 222 -13.64 -11.61 24.39
C THR A 222 -15.04 -11.12 24.80
N PRO A 223 -15.63 -10.13 24.10
CA PRO A 223 -16.99 -9.65 24.42
C PRO A 223 -18.02 -10.78 24.56
N LYS A 224 -17.97 -11.79 23.68
CA LYS A 224 -18.76 -13.02 23.81
C LYS A 224 -18.57 -13.74 25.15
N CYS A 225 -17.34 -13.91 25.60
CA CYS A 225 -17.03 -14.56 26.88
C CYS A 225 -17.57 -13.75 28.07
N VAL A 226 -17.49 -12.42 27.98
CA VAL A 226 -18.02 -11.51 29.02
C VAL A 226 -19.54 -11.63 29.09
N LEU A 227 -20.24 -11.55 27.95
CA LEU A 227 -21.69 -11.67 27.89
C LEU A 227 -22.18 -13.05 28.36
N PHE A 228 -21.50 -14.12 27.93
CA PHE A 228 -21.80 -15.48 28.37
C PHE A 228 -21.67 -15.62 29.90
N LYS A 229 -20.57 -15.10 30.47
CA LYS A 229 -20.36 -15.12 31.92
C LYS A 229 -21.44 -14.33 32.65
N TYR A 230 -21.78 -13.13 32.16
CA TYR A 230 -22.84 -12.31 32.72
C TYR A 230 -24.19 -13.04 32.75
N CYS A 231 -24.58 -13.70 31.65
CA CYS A 231 -25.83 -14.46 31.59
C CYS A 231 -25.83 -15.62 32.60
N LYS A 232 -24.69 -16.31 32.73
CA LYS A 232 -24.52 -17.39 33.71
C LYS A 232 -24.63 -16.90 35.15
N ASP A 233 -23.98 -15.78 35.47
CA ASP A 233 -23.99 -15.16 36.80
C ASP A 233 -25.41 -14.68 37.17
N MET A 234 -26.16 -14.18 36.18
CA MET A 234 -27.56 -13.75 36.32
C MET A 234 -28.59 -14.91 36.28
N LYS A 235 -28.15 -16.15 36.09
CA LYS A 235 -29.02 -17.33 35.86
C LYS A 235 -30.04 -17.12 34.73
N ALA A 236 -29.65 -16.37 33.70
CA ALA A 236 -30.43 -16.13 32.50
C ALA A 236 -30.10 -17.18 31.43
N GLU A 237 -30.91 -17.21 30.37
CA GLU A 237 -30.61 -17.99 29.17
C GLU A 237 -29.30 -17.54 28.52
N VAL A 238 -28.59 -18.49 27.90
CA VAL A 238 -27.33 -18.20 27.21
C VAL A 238 -27.58 -17.38 25.95
N PRO A 239 -26.67 -16.45 25.59
CA PRO A 239 -26.85 -15.60 24.42
C PRO A 239 -26.79 -16.43 23.13
N VAL A 240 -27.75 -16.20 22.23
CA VAL A 240 -27.84 -16.88 20.92
C VAL A 240 -27.34 -15.93 19.84
N TYR A 241 -26.32 -16.35 19.09
CA TYR A 241 -25.72 -15.54 18.02
C TYR A 241 -26.19 -15.99 16.65
N ALA A 242 -26.38 -15.03 15.75
CA ALA A 242 -26.58 -15.27 14.32
C ALA A 242 -25.68 -14.33 13.51
N SER A 243 -25.42 -14.69 12.26
CA SER A 243 -24.64 -13.86 11.34
C SER A 243 -25.25 -13.89 9.95
N HIS A 244 -25.24 -12.72 9.29
CA HIS A 244 -25.77 -12.55 7.95
C HIS A 244 -24.71 -11.89 7.06
N ARG A 245 -24.53 -12.39 5.84
CA ARG A 245 -23.60 -11.81 4.86
C ARG A 245 -24.36 -10.81 4.00
N ARG A 246 -23.94 -9.55 4.01
CA ARG A 246 -24.49 -8.47 3.19
C ARG A 246 -24.22 -8.74 1.72
N GLU A 247 -25.22 -8.51 0.88
CA GLU A 247 -25.07 -8.74 -0.56
C GLU A 247 -24.21 -7.67 -1.25
N GLU A 248 -24.26 -6.43 -0.76
CA GLU A 248 -23.66 -5.23 -1.37
C GLU A 248 -22.14 -5.17 -1.26
N ASP A 249 -21.55 -5.54 -0.11
CA ASP A 249 -20.12 -5.42 0.16
C ASP A 249 -19.48 -6.75 0.59
N LYS A 250 -20.27 -7.83 0.57
CA LYS A 250 -19.90 -9.19 0.96
C LYS A 250 -19.38 -9.33 2.40
N ARG A 251 -19.60 -8.32 3.26
CA ARG A 251 -19.21 -8.33 4.68
C ARG A 251 -20.27 -8.99 5.55
N TYR A 252 -19.89 -9.36 6.77
CA TYR A 252 -20.74 -10.05 7.74
C TYR A 252 -21.24 -9.10 8.83
N GLU A 253 -22.52 -9.20 9.16
CA GLU A 253 -23.13 -8.55 10.30
C GLU A 253 -23.56 -9.63 11.30
N GLY A 254 -23.28 -9.41 12.58
CA GLY A 254 -23.70 -10.29 13.64
C GLY A 254 -24.96 -9.75 14.33
N SER A 255 -25.78 -10.66 14.85
CA SER A 255 -26.81 -10.34 15.83
C SER A 255 -26.73 -11.29 17.04
N VAL A 256 -27.22 -10.82 18.18
CA VAL A 256 -27.31 -11.60 19.42
C VAL A 256 -28.68 -11.44 20.06
N GLU A 257 -29.25 -12.54 20.51
CA GLU A 257 -30.45 -12.55 21.34
C GLU A 257 -30.07 -12.91 22.77
N VAL A 258 -30.45 -12.05 23.72
CA VAL A 258 -30.16 -12.22 25.14
C VAL A 258 -31.27 -11.59 25.98
N MET A 259 -31.75 -12.33 26.98
CA MET A 259 -32.81 -11.88 27.89
C MET A 259 -34.08 -11.38 27.17
N GLY A 260 -34.47 -12.04 26.08
CA GLY A 260 -35.66 -11.70 25.28
C GLY A 260 -35.52 -10.44 24.43
N LYS A 261 -34.30 -9.89 24.28
CA LYS A 261 -33.99 -8.76 23.41
C LYS A 261 -33.02 -9.17 22.32
N ARG A 262 -33.19 -8.62 21.12
CA ARG A 262 -32.31 -8.87 19.98
C ARG A 262 -31.49 -7.62 19.67
N PHE A 263 -30.18 -7.79 19.54
CA PHE A 263 -29.23 -6.73 19.26
C PHE A 263 -28.50 -7.00 17.94
N ARG A 264 -28.18 -5.95 17.18
CA ARG A 264 -27.44 -6.08 15.91
C ARG A 264 -26.45 -4.92 15.73
N SER A 265 -25.31 -5.21 15.11
CA SER A 265 -24.34 -4.20 14.69
C SER A 265 -24.49 -3.89 13.20
N ARG A 266 -24.44 -2.61 12.83
CA ARG A 266 -24.53 -2.13 11.44
C ARG A 266 -23.16 -2.11 10.75
N LYS A 267 -22.09 -2.49 11.48
CA LYS A 267 -20.72 -2.51 10.98
C LYS A 267 -20.37 -3.85 10.36
N GLY A 268 -20.43 -3.91 9.03
CA GLY A 268 -19.94 -5.06 8.27
C GLY A 268 -18.48 -5.41 8.59
N GLN A 269 -18.26 -6.67 8.97
CA GLN A 269 -16.97 -7.26 9.30
C GLN A 269 -16.44 -8.19 8.21
N PRO A 270 -15.12 -8.40 8.11
CA PRO A 270 -14.55 -9.24 7.07
C PRO A 270 -14.88 -10.73 7.24
N ASN A 271 -15.24 -11.19 8.44
CA ASN A 271 -15.61 -12.57 8.72
C ASN A 271 -16.62 -12.69 9.88
N ILE A 272 -17.30 -13.85 9.95
CA ILE A 272 -18.30 -14.19 10.97
C ILE A 272 -17.75 -14.00 12.38
N LYS A 273 -16.55 -14.52 12.65
CA LYS A 273 -15.92 -14.45 13.97
C LYS A 273 -15.76 -13.00 14.46
N MET A 274 -15.45 -12.06 13.58
CA MET A 274 -15.35 -10.65 13.94
C MET A 274 -16.72 -9.99 14.10
N ALA A 275 -17.68 -10.33 13.25
CA ALA A 275 -19.05 -9.81 13.31
C ALA A 275 -19.71 -10.11 14.66
N GLU A 276 -19.48 -11.31 15.15
CA GLU A 276 -19.99 -11.83 16.40
C GLU A 276 -19.33 -11.28 17.67
N GLN A 277 -18.16 -10.65 17.57
CA GLN A 277 -17.43 -10.09 18.72
C GLN A 277 -17.71 -8.61 18.95
N LEU A 278 -18.49 -7.98 18.07
CA LEU A 278 -18.87 -6.57 18.17
C LEU A 278 -20.25 -6.36 18.83
N LEU A 279 -20.77 -7.41 19.47
CA LEU A 279 -22.08 -7.50 20.10
C LEU A 279 -21.96 -7.77 21.59
#